data_AF-A0A520NZP3-F1
#
_entry.id   AF-A0A520NZP3-F1
#
_cell.length_a   1.000
_cell.length_b   1.000
_cell.length_c   1.000
_cell.angle_alpha   90.00
_cell.angle_beta   90.00
_cell.angle_gamma   90.00
#
_symmetry.space_group_name_H-M   'P 1'
#
loop_
_entity.id
_entity.type
_entity.pdbx_description
1 polymer ?
#
loop_
_entity_poly.entity_id
_entity_poly.type
_entity_poly.pdbx_seq_one_letter_code
_entity_poly.pdbx_strand_id
1 'polypeptide(L)'
;MPSTGECFALTALSLGPSGGAFFLWDWGLKRASVRAFGGIAYCAPLLSIGLLIALGLGSLTIIVAIATVTIVGGAFLAAGDIFR
;
A
#
# COMPACT_ATOMS: atom_id res chain seq x y z
N MET A 1 -6.90 16.05 27.02
CA MET A 1 -7.44 16.41 25.68
C MET A 1 -6.29 16.33 24.70
N PRO A 2 -6.47 15.76 23.49
CA PRO A 2 -5.40 15.69 22.50
C PRO A 2 -4.85 17.09 22.21
N SER A 3 -3.54 17.19 22.07
CA SER A 3 -2.83 18.39 21.67
C SER A 3 -3.22 18.79 20.24
N THR A 4 -2.99 20.05 19.87
CA THR A 4 -3.27 20.55 18.51
C THR A 4 -2.57 19.72 17.43
N GLY A 5 -1.34 19.25 17.71
CA GLY A 5 -0.57 18.39 16.80
C GLY A 5 -1.19 17.00 16.64
N GLU A 6 -1.66 16.39 17.73
CA GLU A 6 -2.36 15.10 17.68
C GLU A 6 -3.70 15.21 16.96
N CYS A 7 -4.46 16.27 17.18
CA CYS A 7 -5.69 16.54 16.42
C CYS A 7 -5.40 16.61 14.91
N PHE A 8 -4.35 17.33 14.51
CA PHE A 8 -3.95 17.40 13.10
C PHE A 8 -3.55 16.03 12.54
N ALA A 9 -2.75 15.26 13.28
CA ALA A 9 -2.36 13.90 12.88
C ALA A 9 -3.57 12.98 12.73
N LEU A 10 -4.55 13.05 13.65
CA LEU A 10 -5.79 12.28 13.58
C LEU A 10 -6.61 12.65 12.34
N THR A 11 -6.76 13.94 12.04
CA THR A 11 -7.47 14.40 10.85
C THR A 11 -6.76 13.95 9.57
N ALA A 12 -5.44 14.09 9.50
CA ALA A 12 -4.64 13.68 8.35
C ALA A 12 -4.70 12.17 8.10
N LEU A 13 -4.55 11.35 9.15
CA LEU A 13 -4.69 9.90 9.07
C LEU A 13 -6.08 9.50 8.59
N SER A 14 -7.12 10.11 9.16
CA SER A 14 -8.52 9.81 8.84
C SER A 14 -8.87 10.17 7.40
N LEU A 15 -8.37 11.28 6.88
CA LEU A 15 -8.66 11.70 5.50
C LEU A 15 -7.82 10.95 4.46
N GLY A 16 -6.56 10.66 4.75
CA GLY A 16 -5.65 10.01 3.82
C GLY A 16 -5.71 8.48 3.88
N PRO A 17 -4.82 7.84 4.67
CA PRO A 17 -4.58 6.40 4.62
C PRO A 17 -5.71 5.52 5.18
N SER A 18 -6.58 6.01 6.06
CA SER A 18 -7.73 5.22 6.50
C SER A 18 -8.98 5.55 5.69
N GLY A 19 -9.60 6.72 5.87
CA GLY A 19 -10.87 7.05 5.21
C GLY A 19 -10.78 7.14 3.68
N GLY A 20 -9.79 7.88 3.16
CA GLY A 20 -9.57 8.01 1.72
C GLY A 20 -9.25 6.68 1.05
N ALA A 21 -8.42 5.85 1.69
CA ALA A 21 -8.08 4.53 1.19
C ALA A 21 -9.30 3.60 1.12
N PHE A 22 -10.17 3.58 2.14
CA PHE A 22 -11.40 2.78 2.11
C PHE A 22 -12.37 3.24 1.02
N PHE A 23 -12.48 4.55 0.77
CA PHE A 23 -13.30 5.06 -0.33
C PHE A 23 -12.76 4.61 -1.70
N LEU A 24 -11.45 4.74 -1.93
CA LEU A 24 -10.81 4.25 -3.16
C LEU A 24 -10.96 2.72 -3.31
N TRP A 25 -10.91 1.99 -2.20
CA TRP A 25 -11.08 0.55 -2.17
C TRP A 25 -12.47 0.13 -2.61
N ASP A 26 -13.52 0.71 -2.02
CA ASP A 26 -14.91 0.45 -2.41
C ASP A 26 -15.19 0.85 -3.87
N TRP A 27 -14.70 2.01 -4.28
CA TRP A 27 -14.81 2.47 -5.66
C TRP A 27 -14.09 1.54 -6.64
N GLY A 28 -12.90 1.06 -6.27
CA GLY A 28 -12.08 0.15 -7.07
C GLY A 28 -12.72 -1.22 -7.22
N LEU A 29 -13.23 -1.81 -6.14
CA LEU A 29 -13.93 -3.10 -6.16
C LEU A 29 -15.19 -3.08 -7.06
N LYS A 30 -15.86 -1.93 -7.17
CA LYS A 30 -17.05 -1.78 -8.04
C LYS A 30 -16.71 -1.70 -9.52
N ARG A 31 -15.47 -1.38 -9.90
CA ARG A 31 -15.06 -1.08 -11.28
C ARG A 31 -13.98 -1.99 -11.84
N ALA A 32 -13.18 -2.62 -10.99
CA ALA A 32 -12.08 -3.49 -11.38
C ALA A 32 -12.43 -4.97 -11.19
N SER A 33 -11.74 -5.85 -11.92
CA SER A 33 -11.81 -7.28 -11.63
C SER A 33 -11.16 -7.57 -10.27
N VAL A 34 -11.83 -8.35 -9.43
CA VAL A 34 -11.36 -8.64 -8.06
C VAL A 34 -9.97 -9.27 -8.05
N ARG A 35 -9.66 -10.12 -9.05
CA ARG A 35 -8.32 -10.71 -9.24
C ARG A 35 -7.25 -9.66 -9.50
N ALA A 36 -7.53 -8.68 -10.37
CA ALA A 36 -6.60 -7.61 -10.66
C ALA A 36 -6.36 -6.71 -9.44
N PHE A 37 -7.44 -6.39 -8.74
CA PHE A 37 -7.40 -5.56 -7.55
C PHE A 37 -6.62 -6.22 -6.42
N GLY A 38 -6.74 -7.55 -6.27
CA GLY A 38 -5.91 -8.35 -5.37
C GLY A 38 -4.42 -8.28 -5.69
N GLY A 39 -4.04 -8.29 -6.97
CA GLY A 39 -2.65 -8.10 -7.40
C GLY A 39 -2.10 -6.72 -7.01
N ILE A 40 -2.89 -5.65 -7.21
CA ILE A 40 -2.52 -4.28 -6.85
C ILE A 40 -2.36 -4.12 -5.33
N ALA A 41 -3.07 -4.89 -4.50
CA ALA A 41 -2.96 -4.84 -3.05
C ALA A 41 -1.53 -5.17 -2.55
N TYR A 42 -0.74 -5.94 -3.31
CA TYR A 42 0.68 -6.20 -3.00
C TYR A 42 1.57 -4.95 -3.11
N CYS A 43 1.09 -3.85 -3.69
CA CYS A 43 1.79 -2.57 -3.62
C CYS A 43 1.81 -1.98 -2.21
N ALA A 44 0.85 -2.31 -1.34
CA ALA A 44 0.78 -1.76 0.02
C ALA A 44 2.04 -2.06 0.87
N PRO A 45 2.50 -3.32 1.00
CA PRO A 45 3.73 -3.61 1.73
C PRO A 45 4.98 -2.98 1.08
N LEU A 46 5.03 -2.89 -0.26
CA LEU A 46 6.14 -2.25 -0.98
C LEU A 46 6.22 -0.75 -0.70
N LEU A 47 5.08 -0.06 -0.81
CA LEU A 47 4.99 1.37 -0.52
C LEU A 47 5.30 1.65 0.95
N SER A 48 4.86 0.80 1.88
CA SER A 48 5.15 0.94 3.30
C SER A 48 6.66 0.88 3.59
N ILE A 49 7.36 -0.14 3.07
CA ILE A 49 8.82 -0.25 3.25
C ILE A 49 9.53 0.93 2.58
N GLY A 50 9.09 1.34 1.39
CA GLY A 50 9.65 2.47 0.66
C GLY A 50 9.52 3.78 1.43
N LEU A 51 8.34 4.03 2.02
CA LEU A 51 8.10 5.21 2.85
C LEU A 51 8.98 5.20 4.10
N LEU A 52 9.10 4.05 4.78
CA LEU A 52 9.95 3.91 5.97
C LEU A 52 11.41 4.21 5.64
N ILE A 53 11.94 3.66 4.55
CA ILE A 53 13.31 3.92 4.11
C ILE A 53 13.49 5.39 3.74
N ALA A 54 12.54 5.98 2.99
CA ALA A 54 12.60 7.39 2.59
C ALA A 54 12.58 8.36 3.77
N LEU A 55 11.86 8.01 4.85
CA LEU A 55 11.81 8.78 6.09
C LEU A 55 12.98 8.48 7.04
N GLY A 56 13.93 7.62 6.66
CA GLY A 56 15.06 7.20 7.50
C GLY A 56 14.66 6.29 8.67
N LEU A 57 13.44 5.77 8.66
CA LEU A 57 12.88 4.86 9.67
C LEU A 57 13.09 3.38 9.32
N GLY A 58 13.73 3.09 8.18
CA GLY A 58 14.06 1.75 7.72
C GLY A 58 15.41 1.70 7.01
N SER A 59 16.03 0.52 7.00
CA SER A 59 17.30 0.29 6.29
C SER A 59 17.05 -0.57 5.05
N LEU A 60 17.65 -0.16 3.93
CA LEU A 60 17.70 -0.99 2.73
C LEU A 60 18.74 -2.10 2.95
N THR A 61 18.26 -3.31 3.22
CA THR A 61 19.11 -4.50 3.40
C THR A 61 18.92 -5.45 2.23
N ILE A 62 19.84 -6.41 2.07
CA ILE A 62 19.71 -7.45 1.03
C ILE A 62 18.41 -8.25 1.18
N ILE A 63 17.96 -8.48 2.43
CA ILE A 63 16.72 -9.20 2.73
C ILE A 63 15.51 -8.37 2.25
N VAL A 64 15.52 -7.05 2.53
CA VAL A 64 14.46 -6.14 2.04
C VAL A 64 14.43 -6.14 0.52
N ALA A 65 15.58 -6.05 -0.15
CA ALA A 65 15.65 -6.09 -1.61
C ALA A 65 15.07 -7.39 -2.19
N ILE A 66 15.41 -8.55 -1.62
CA ILE A 66 14.88 -9.86 -2.04
C ILE A 66 13.36 -9.92 -1.79
N ALA A 67 12.89 -9.44 -0.65
CA ALA A 67 11.46 -9.39 -0.34
C ALA A 67 10.70 -8.50 -1.33
N THR A 68 11.24 -7.31 -1.65
CA THR A 68 10.67 -6.41 -2.66
C THR A 68 10.56 -7.11 -4.01
N VAL A 69 11.64 -7.76 -4.49
CA VAL A 69 11.63 -8.48 -5.77
C VAL A 69 10.61 -9.61 -5.77
N THR A 70 10.51 -10.38 -4.68
CA THR A 70 9.56 -11.50 -4.57
C THR A 70 8.11 -11.01 -4.58
N ILE A 71 7.80 -9.92 -3.87
CA ILE A 71 6.45 -9.33 -3.84
C ILE A 71 6.09 -8.76 -5.22
N VAL A 72 7.00 -8.03 -5.85
CA VAL A 72 6.79 -7.49 -7.22
C VAL A 72 6.58 -8.64 -8.20
N GLY A 73 7.41 -9.69 -8.14
CA GLY A 73 7.27 -10.88 -8.97
C GLY A 73 5.91 -11.56 -8.79
N GLY A 74 5.47 -11.77 -7.54
CA GLY A 74 4.15 -12.31 -7.22
C GLY A 74 2.99 -11.45 -7.75
N ALA A 75 3.12 -10.12 -7.64
CA ALA A 75 2.13 -9.18 -8.17
C ALA A 75 2.02 -9.25 -9.70
N PHE A 76 3.15 -9.34 -10.41
CA PHE A 76 3.15 -9.53 -11.87
C PHE A 76 2.55 -10.86 -12.29
N LEU A 77 2.81 -11.95 -11.56
CA LEU A 77 2.20 -13.26 -11.82
C LEU A 77 0.68 -13.22 -11.62
N ALA A 78 0.21 -12.63 -10.52
CA ALA A 78 -1.22 -12.45 -10.27
C ALA A 78 -1.88 -11.56 -11.32
N ALA A 79 -1.15 -10.55 -11.83
CA ALA A 79 -1.63 -9.68 -12.89
C ALA A 79 -1.66 -10.36 -14.27
N GLY A 80 -0.71 -11.26 -14.56
CA GLY A 80 -0.69 -12.04 -15.80
C GLY A 80 -1.91 -12.94 -15.97
N ASP A 81 -2.48 -13.43 -14.86
CA ASP A 81 -3.74 -14.19 -14.84
C ASP A 81 -4.97 -13.34 -15.23
N ILE A 82 -4.87 -12.00 -15.21
CA ILE A 82 -5.94 -11.09 -15.64
C ILE A 82 -6.06 -11.06 -17.18
N PHE A 83 -4.98 -11.36 -17.90
CA PHE A 83 -4.91 -11.31 -19.37
C PHE A 83 -5.27 -12.65 -20.06
N ARG A 84 -5.63 -13.69 -19.29
CA ARG A 84 -6.17 -14.96 -19.81
C ARG A 84 -7.68 -15.02 -19.58
#